data_AF-A0A2N1WCM6-F1
#
_entry.id   AF-A0A2N1WCM6-F1
#
_cell.length_a   1.000
_cell.length_b   1.000
_cell.length_c   1.000
_cell.angle_alpha   90.00
_cell.angle_beta   90.00
_cell.angle_gamma   90.00
#
_symmetry.space_group_name_H-M   'P 1'
#
loop_
_entity.id
_entity.type
_entity.pdbx_description
1 polymer ?
#
loop_
_entity_poly.entity_id
_entity_poly.type
_entity_poly.pdbx_seq_one_letter_code
_entity_poly.pdbx_strand_id
1 'polypeptide(L)' 'MSEASENRSDRRSANQPITIGGVTVRPGTRHSIELEVGRLYTHSPTTMPVQVVCGRNAGPVLFVCAAIHGDELNGV' A
#
# COMPACT_ATOMS: atom_id res chain seq x y z
N MET A 1 -33.65 -19.72 33.71
CA MET A 1 -34.37 -19.35 32.46
C MET A 1 -34.17 -17.85 32.32
N SER A 2 -33.35 -17.28 31.44
CA SER A 2 -32.91 -17.66 30.10
C SER A 2 -31.51 -17.10 29.87
N GLU A 3 -30.60 -17.94 29.39
CA GLU A 3 -29.32 -17.54 28.80
C GLU A 3 -29.52 -16.90 27.42
N ALA A 4 -28.40 -16.36 26.90
CA ALA A 4 -28.06 -16.06 25.51
C ALA A 4 -28.40 -14.67 24.95
N SER A 5 -27.35 -13.86 24.80
CA SER A 5 -26.87 -13.52 23.45
C SER A 5 -25.40 -13.08 23.52
N GLU A 6 -24.51 -14.07 23.41
CA GLU A 6 -23.11 -13.87 23.09
C GLU A 6 -22.90 -13.14 21.75
N ASN A 7 -21.71 -12.54 21.65
CA ASN A 7 -20.90 -12.34 20.45
C ASN A 7 -20.81 -10.91 19.86
N ARG A 8 -20.09 -10.02 20.56
CA ARG A 8 -19.38 -8.88 19.94
C ARG A 8 -18.04 -9.34 19.35
N SER A 9 -18.06 -10.27 18.39
CA SER A 9 -16.82 -10.67 17.71
C SER A 9 -16.38 -9.55 16.75
N ASP A 10 -15.34 -8.83 17.12
CA ASP A 10 -14.28 -8.22 16.29
C ASP A 10 -14.57 -8.06 14.79
N ARG A 11 -15.66 -7.37 14.42
CA ARG A 11 -15.97 -7.09 13.01
C ARG A 11 -15.15 -5.89 12.60
N ARG A 12 -13.84 -6.09 12.42
CA ARG A 12 -12.99 -5.04 11.87
C ARG A 12 -13.63 -4.55 10.56
N SER A 13 -13.90 -3.26 10.49
CA SER A 13 -14.48 -2.66 9.29
C SER A 13 -13.57 -2.94 8.08
N ALA A 14 -14.14 -3.02 6.89
CA ALA A 14 -13.34 -3.15 5.68
C ALA A 14 -12.43 -1.93 5.52
N ASN A 15 -11.21 -2.13 5.00
CA ASN A 15 -10.28 -1.03 4.77
C ASN A 15 -10.76 -0.11 3.63
N GLN A 16 -10.16 1.07 3.50
CA GLN A 16 -10.40 1.96 2.38
C GLN A 16 -9.41 1.64 1.22
N PRO A 17 -9.84 1.78 -0.05
CA PRO A 17 -8.92 1.67 -1.18
C PRO A 17 -7.82 2.74 -1.15
N ILE A 18 -6.63 2.39 -1.63
CA ILE A 18 -5.48 3.31 -1.72
C ILE A 18 -5.21 3.59 -3.20
N THR A 19 -5.05 4.85 -3.60
CA THR A 19 -4.72 5.20 -5.00
C THR A 19 -3.32 5.79 -5.08
N ILE A 20 -2.44 5.18 -5.88
CA ILE A 20 -1.05 5.61 -6.12
C ILE A 20 -0.80 5.55 -7.63
N GLY A 21 -0.21 6.59 -8.22
CA GLY A 21 0.12 6.59 -9.66
C GLY A 21 -1.06 6.32 -10.59
N GLY A 22 -2.27 6.73 -10.21
CA GLY A 22 -3.51 6.43 -10.95
C GLY A 22 -4.06 5.01 -10.79
N VAL A 23 -3.37 4.13 -10.05
CA VAL A 23 -3.80 2.76 -9.75
C VAL A 23 -4.49 2.72 -8.39
N THR A 24 -5.74 2.27 -8.36
CA THR A 24 -6.49 2.03 -7.12
C THR A 24 -6.35 0.60 -6.64
N VAL A 25 -5.75 0.42 -5.47
CA VAL A 25 -5.56 -0.84 -4.77
C VAL A 25 -6.71 -1.07 -3.79
N ARG A 26 -7.48 -2.14 -4.02
CA ARG A 26 -8.66 -2.46 -3.20
C ARG A 26 -8.29 -3.22 -1.93
N PRO A 27 -9.12 -3.17 -0.86
CA PRO A 27 -8.90 -3.95 0.35
C PRO A 27 -8.69 -5.44 0.08
N GLY A 28 -7.67 -6.01 0.71
CA GLY A 28 -7.28 -7.42 0.56
C GLY A 28 -6.43 -7.71 -0.68
N THR A 29 -5.93 -6.69 -1.38
CA THR A 29 -5.13 -6.85 -2.61
C THR A 29 -3.75 -6.20 -2.49
N ARG A 30 -2.84 -6.61 -3.37
CA ARG A 30 -1.49 -6.06 -3.52
C ARG A 30 -1.22 -5.74 -4.98
N HIS A 31 -0.58 -4.61 -5.24
CA HIS A 31 -0.13 -4.21 -6.57
C HIS A 31 1.32 -3.75 -6.52
N SER A 32 2.06 -4.04 -7.58
CA SER A 32 3.33 -3.39 -7.90
C SER A 32 3.06 -2.34 -8.97
N ILE A 33 3.45 -1.09 -8.71
CA ILE A 33 3.15 0.07 -9.57
C ILE A 33 4.47 0.64 -10.06
N GLU A 34 4.65 0.75 -11.37
CA GLU A 34 5.76 1.49 -11.98
C GLU A 34 5.40 2.98 -12.00
N LEU A 35 5.89 3.73 -11.01
CA LEU A 35 5.58 5.14 -10.87
C LEU A 35 6.55 5.97 -11.71
N GLU A 36 6.06 6.70 -12.73
CA GLU A 36 6.90 7.68 -13.44
C GLU A 36 7.26 8.83 -12.48
N VAL A 37 8.54 8.94 -12.15
CA VAL A 37 9.07 9.95 -11.21
C VAL A 37 9.70 11.13 -11.93
N GLY A 38 9.83 11.06 -13.25
CA GLY A 38 10.35 12.13 -14.08
C GLY A 38 10.87 11.61 -15.41
N ARG A 39 11.63 12.47 -16.10
CA ARG A 39 12.27 12.15 -17.37
C ARG A 39 13.73 12.53 -17.32
N LEU A 40 14.57 11.71 -17.96
CA LEU A 40 15.97 12.03 -18.19
C LEU A 40 16.10 13.16 -19.22
N TYR A 41 17.30 13.74 -19.33
CA TYR A 41 17.62 14.76 -20.34
C TYR A 41 17.42 14.26 -21.78
N THR A 42 17.40 12.94 -21.98
CA THR A 42 17.09 12.26 -23.24
C THR A 42 15.59 12.15 -23.53
N HIS A 43 14.74 12.75 -22.68
CA HIS A 43 13.29 12.60 -22.67
C HIS A 43 12.76 11.19 -22.38
N SER A 44 13.64 10.24 -22.05
CA SER A 44 13.27 8.90 -21.62
C SER A 44 12.60 8.96 -20.23
N PRO A 45 11.46 8.27 -20.01
CA PRO A 45 10.82 8.22 -18.70
C PRO A 45 11.70 7.45 -17.70
N THR A 46 11.69 7.90 -16.46
CA THR A 46 12.29 7.20 -15.32
C THR A 46 11.16 6.72 -14.42
N THR A 47 11.12 5.41 -14.18
CA THR A 47 10.11 4.79 -13.30
C THR A 47 10.75 4.29 -12.01
N MET A 48 9.94 4.27 -10.95
CA MET A 48 10.29 3.70 -9.66
C MET A 48 9.24 2.65 -9.28
N PRO A 49 9.64 1.41 -8.99
CA PRO A 49 8.71 0.37 -8.56
C PRO A 49 8.21 0.66 -7.13
N VAL A 50 6.89 0.69 -6.95
CA VAL A 50 6.24 0.88 -5.65
C VAL A 50 5.37 -0.34 -5.32
N GLN A 51 5.60 -0.94 -4.17
CA GLN A 51 4.77 -2.02 -3.65
C GLN A 51 3.67 -1.45 -2.76
N VAL A 52 2.41 -1.75 -3.09
CA VAL A 52 1.25 -1.32 -2.30
C VAL A 52 0.47 -2.54 -1.86
N VAL A 53 0.29 -2.68 -0.55
CA VAL A 53 -0.54 -3.71 0.08
C VAL A 53 -1.67 -3.03 0.83
N CYS A 54 -2.92 -3.30 0.45
CA CYS A 54 -4.08 -2.84 1.19
C CYS A 54 -4.66 -4.01 1.99
N GLY A 55 -4.54 -3.96 3.32
CA GLY A 55 -5.15 -4.96 4.20
C GLY A 55 -6.67 -5.05 4.01
N ARG A 56 -7.26 -6.23 4.24
CA ARG A 56 -8.72 -6.43 4.12
C ARG A 56 -9.52 -5.57 5.10
N ASN A 57 -8.97 -5.41 6.31
CA ASN A 57 -9.59 -4.75 7.44
C ASN A 57 -8.94 -3.39 7.68
N ALA A 58 -9.72 -2.42 8.15
CA ALA A 58 -9.23 -1.10 8.53
C ALA A 58 -8.17 -1.19 9.63
N GLY A 59 -7.18 -0.32 9.54
CA GLY A 59 -6.02 -0.30 10.41
C GLY A 59 -5.09 0.87 10.08
N PRO A 60 -3.96 1.01 10.80
CA PRO A 60 -2.99 2.05 10.54
C PRO A 60 -2.33 1.87 9.16
N VAL A 61 -1.87 3.00 8.59
CA VAL A 61 -1.13 3.04 7.32
C VAL A 61 0.35 3.21 7.62
N LEU A 62 1.19 2.36 7.03
CA LEU A 62 2.65 2.44 7.11
C LEU A 62 3.22 2.78 5.74
N PHE A 63 4.18 3.70 5.72
CA PHE A 63 5.01 3.99 4.55
C PHE A 63 6.47 3.68 4.89
N VAL A 64 7.12 2.92 4.02
CA VAL A 64 8.54 2.58 4.12
C VAL A 64 9.21 3.07 2.85
N CYS A 65 10.32 3.78 3.02
CA CYS A 65 11.17 4.26 1.92
C CYS A 65 12.63 3.91 2.23
N ALA A 66 13.41 3.73 1.18
CA ALA A 66 14.80 3.34 1.23
C ALA A 66 15.55 3.88 0.01
N ALA A 67 16.88 3.76 0.04
CA ALA A 67 17.78 4.22 -1.03
C ALA A 67 17.51 5.67 -1.47
N ILE A 68 17.33 6.55 -0.49
CA ILE A 68 17.19 8.00 -0.74
C ILE A 68 18.50 8.54 -1.31
N HIS A 69 19.62 8.01 -0.82
CA HIS A 69 20.92 8.16 -1.48
C HIS A 69 21.22 6.92 -2.34
N GLY A 70 21.87 7.14 -3.48
CA GLY A 70 22.08 6.11 -4.52
C GLY A 70 23.07 4.99 -4.14
N ASP A 71 23.72 5.09 -2.98
CA ASP A 71 24.68 4.13 -2.46
C ASP A 71 24.19 3.36 -1.22
N GLU A 72 22.96 3.61 -0.75
CA GLU A 72 22.37 2.98 0.44
C GLU A 72 21.64 1.66 0.15
N LEU A 73 22.39 0.65 -0.33
CA LEU A 73 21.84 -0.63 -0.79
C LEU A 73 21.10 -1.46 0.27
N ASN A 74 21.44 -1.31 1.56
CA ASN A 74 20.88 -2.16 2.62
C ASN A 74 19.36 -1.97 2.85
N GLY A 75 18.78 -0.88 2.33
CA GLY A 75 17.35 -0.63 2.41
C GLY A 75 16.54 -1.12 1.19
N VAL A 76 17.19 -1.53 0.09
CA VAL A 76 16.57 -2.04 -1.14
C VAL A 76 16.19 -3.51 -0.97
#